data_AF-A0A7T1MAD6-F1
#
_entry.id   AF-A0A7T1MAD6-F1
#
_cell.length_a   1.000
_cell.length_b   1.000
_cell.length_c   1.000
_cell.angle_alpha   90.00
_cell.angle_beta   90.00
_cell.angle_gamma   90.00
#
_symmetry.space_group_name_H-M   'P 1'
#
loop_
_entity.id
_entity.type
_entity.pdbx_description
1 polymer ?
#
loop_
_entity_poly.entity_id
_entity_poly.type
_entity_poly.pdbx_seq_one_letter_code
_entity_poly.pdbx_strand_id
1 'polypeptide(L)'
;MTPLTPESIRASKAELPPIGPVITKLRRQDPYIQQEQHRYRSPRGFQHWANHLAFAAMIEATLQFIDELEDPIGFWAATTCRWARIVEAPPRFLAPELIEAFRRTPSPYLDEELPQVLPCFRLMLPDGALFTEDGVPIPVVIVADLRVMANWLPPMAHRISGISCVGLALDGSTYLTRHSFAQIGERQPTEEDMSHPAWQWDEQAVHSTNQRMEGLAINALLVQLYQPELLTTGPAARVRSGKGFSAGTADDSGTVTPQGPVWIGKDFRFDRTPRPPSEGTAAGSSSSVSRRPHWRRGHWHTVLHGEKRQSRRMQWFQPVYVGLS
;
A
#
# COMPACT_ATOMS: atom_id res chain seq x y z
N MET A 1 -2.59 41.17 -11.56
CA MET A 1 -1.99 39.89 -11.12
C MET A 1 -1.11 39.40 -12.25
N THR A 2 0.20 39.35 -12.04
CA THR A 2 1.17 38.93 -13.06
C THR A 2 1.09 37.40 -13.20
N PRO A 3 1.00 36.84 -14.42
CA PRO A 3 0.94 35.39 -14.60
C PRO A 3 2.27 34.77 -14.19
N LEU A 4 2.22 33.72 -13.37
CA LEU A 4 3.38 32.94 -12.98
C LEU A 4 3.84 32.13 -14.20
N THR A 5 5.03 32.41 -14.71
CA THR A 5 5.61 31.69 -15.85
C THR A 5 6.31 30.41 -15.37
N PRO A 6 6.48 29.38 -16.23
CA PRO A 6 7.23 28.16 -15.88
C PRO A 6 8.66 28.42 -15.39
N GLU A 7 9.28 29.50 -15.85
CA GLU A 7 10.59 29.97 -15.39
C GLU A 7 10.54 30.54 -13.96
N SER A 8 9.42 31.15 -13.54
CA SER A 8 9.22 31.59 -12.15
C SER A 8 9.06 30.42 -11.18
N ILE A 9 8.52 29.29 -11.63
CA ILE A 9 8.38 28.04 -10.87
C ILE A 9 9.76 27.38 -10.69
N ARG A 10 10.62 27.39 -11.71
CA ARG A 10 12.00 26.87 -11.62
C ARG A 10 12.97 27.79 -10.85
N ALA A 11 12.80 29.10 -10.96
CA ALA A 11 13.63 30.09 -10.26
C ALA A 11 13.24 30.23 -8.77
N SER A 12 12.00 29.87 -8.40
CA SER A 12 11.54 29.74 -7.02
C SER A 12 11.93 28.37 -6.42
N LYS A 13 13.24 28.10 -6.32
CA LYS A 13 13.78 27.23 -5.26
C LYS A 13 13.78 27.95 -3.89
N ALA A 14 12.90 28.96 -3.71
CA ALA A 14 12.46 29.36 -2.39
C ALA A 14 11.84 28.11 -1.76
N GLU A 15 12.37 27.71 -0.60
CA GLU A 15 11.96 26.53 0.16
C GLU A 15 10.45 26.35 0.06
N LEU A 16 10.02 25.32 -0.69
CA LEU A 16 8.61 24.95 -0.73
C LEU A 16 8.15 24.85 0.73
N PRO A 17 6.98 25.41 1.08
CA PRO A 17 6.53 25.39 2.46
C PRO A 17 6.55 23.94 2.94
N PRO A 18 7.01 23.67 4.18
CA PRO A 18 6.98 22.33 4.71
C PRO A 18 5.57 21.76 4.55
N ILE A 19 5.48 20.49 4.14
CA ILE A 19 4.20 19.84 3.83
C ILE A 19 3.25 19.85 5.03
N GLY A 20 3.79 19.83 6.26
CA GLY A 20 3.01 19.87 7.51
C GLY A 20 2.01 21.03 7.61
N PRO A 21 2.44 22.30 7.47
CA PRO A 21 1.56 23.45 7.34
C PRO A 21 0.45 23.30 6.29
N VAL A 22 0.77 22.78 5.10
CA VAL A 22 -0.21 22.58 4.01
C VAL A 22 -1.25 21.54 4.40
N ILE A 23 -0.82 20.39 4.93
CA ILE A 23 -1.70 19.35 5.47
C ILE A 23 -2.63 19.92 6.56
N THR A 24 -2.08 20.72 7.47
CA THR A 24 -2.84 21.32 8.59
C THR A 24 -3.91 22.27 8.07
N LYS A 25 -3.59 23.07 7.05
CA LYS A 25 -4.52 23.97 6.39
C LYS A 25 -5.64 23.20 5.69
N LEU A 26 -5.30 22.20 4.85
CA LEU A 26 -6.28 21.39 4.13
C LEU A 26 -7.26 20.69 5.06
N ARG A 27 -6.79 20.08 6.15
CA ARG A 27 -7.67 19.45 7.16
C ARG A 27 -8.70 20.38 7.76
N ARG A 28 -8.39 21.68 7.84
CA ARG A 28 -9.27 22.70 8.43
C ARG A 28 -10.20 23.35 7.42
N GLN A 29 -9.92 23.26 6.13
CA GLN A 29 -10.58 24.09 5.11
C GLN A 29 -11.25 23.27 4.00
N ASP A 30 -10.76 22.07 3.71
CA ASP A 30 -11.32 21.23 2.66
C ASP A 30 -12.62 20.56 3.15
N PRO A 31 -13.78 20.81 2.50
CA PRO A 31 -15.06 20.27 2.95
C PRO A 31 -15.12 18.74 2.97
N TYR A 32 -14.51 18.09 1.97
CA TYR A 32 -14.47 16.64 1.89
C TYR A 32 -13.66 16.06 3.06
N ILE A 33 -12.49 16.63 3.35
CA ILE A 33 -11.66 16.16 4.47
C ILE A 33 -12.38 16.40 5.80
N GLN A 34 -13.04 17.55 5.98
CA GLN A 34 -13.79 17.82 7.21
C GLN A 34 -14.89 16.79 7.48
N GLN A 35 -15.59 16.37 6.42
CA GLN A 35 -16.62 15.34 6.48
C GLN A 35 -16.03 13.96 6.77
N GLU A 36 -14.93 13.59 6.12
CA GLU A 36 -14.39 12.22 6.08
C GLU A 36 -13.31 11.91 7.13
N GLN A 37 -12.72 12.93 7.76
CA GLN A 37 -11.60 12.76 8.70
C GLN A 37 -11.96 11.93 9.95
N HIS A 38 -13.25 11.78 10.25
CA HIS A 38 -13.75 11.02 11.40
C HIS A 38 -14.26 9.61 11.02
N ARG A 39 -14.29 9.28 9.71
CA ARG A 39 -14.76 7.97 9.24
C ARG A 39 -13.91 6.83 9.78
N TYR A 40 -12.59 7.02 9.84
CA TYR A 40 -11.66 6.01 10.31
C TYR A 40 -10.72 6.57 11.39
N ARG A 41 -10.35 5.70 12.33
CA ARG A 41 -9.29 5.98 13.30
C ARG A 41 -8.08 5.11 12.99
N SER A 42 -6.98 5.74 12.61
CA SER A 42 -5.71 5.04 12.43
C SER A 42 -5.23 4.44 13.77
N PRO A 43 -4.78 3.17 13.78
CA PRO A 43 -4.09 2.58 14.90
C PRO A 43 -2.78 3.32 15.22
N ARG A 44 -2.23 3.07 16.41
CA ARG A 44 -0.91 3.61 16.81
C ARG A 44 0.18 3.04 15.89
N GLY A 45 1.13 3.88 15.50
CA GLY A 45 2.23 3.51 14.61
C GLY A 45 1.86 3.52 13.14
N PHE A 46 0.75 4.18 12.76
CA PHE A 46 0.33 4.38 11.37
C PHE A 46 0.02 5.87 11.16
N GLN A 47 0.14 6.35 9.91
CA GLN A 47 -0.26 7.70 9.56
C GLN A 47 -1.73 7.97 9.90
N HIS A 48 -2.00 9.12 10.49
CA HIS A 48 -3.36 9.55 10.84
C HIS A 48 -4.24 9.71 9.60
N TRP A 49 -5.45 9.15 9.62
CA TRP A 49 -6.38 9.15 8.49
C TRP A 49 -6.61 10.53 7.87
N ALA A 50 -6.91 11.53 8.71
CA ALA A 50 -7.08 12.92 8.25
C ALA A 50 -5.82 13.51 7.57
N ASN A 51 -4.63 13.10 8.00
CA ASN A 51 -3.39 13.56 7.39
C ASN A 51 -3.20 12.90 6.02
N HIS A 52 -3.52 11.61 5.89
CA HIS A 52 -3.52 10.91 4.61
C HIS A 52 -4.51 11.54 3.62
N LEU A 53 -5.75 11.82 4.04
CA LEU A 53 -6.73 12.48 3.19
C LEU A 53 -6.23 13.84 2.67
N ALA A 54 -5.65 14.67 3.54
CA ALA A 54 -5.06 15.94 3.16
C ALA A 54 -3.86 15.78 2.23
N PHE A 55 -3.03 14.77 2.47
CA PHE A 55 -1.90 14.47 1.61
C PHE A 55 -2.34 14.04 0.21
N ALA A 56 -3.31 13.12 0.11
CA ALA A 56 -3.88 12.69 -1.15
C ALA A 56 -4.57 13.84 -1.91
N ALA A 57 -5.28 14.74 -1.21
CA ALA A 57 -5.90 15.92 -1.81
C ALA A 57 -4.86 16.92 -2.36
N MET A 58 -3.73 17.08 -1.66
CA MET A 58 -2.61 17.90 -2.14
C MET A 58 -2.02 17.34 -3.44
N ILE A 59 -1.82 16.02 -3.52
CA ILE A 59 -1.36 15.36 -4.75
C ILE A 59 -2.43 15.46 -5.85
N GLU A 60 -3.70 15.24 -5.55
CA GLU A 60 -4.80 15.41 -6.53
C GLU A 60 -4.84 16.82 -7.14
N ALA A 61 -4.49 17.86 -6.36
CA ALA A 61 -4.51 19.24 -6.83
C ALA A 61 -3.51 19.51 -7.98
N THR A 62 -2.47 18.68 -8.15
CA THR A 62 -1.51 18.83 -9.26
C THR A 62 -2.14 18.58 -10.62
N LEU A 63 -3.31 17.92 -10.69
CA LEU A 63 -4.07 17.74 -11.93
C LEU A 63 -4.47 19.07 -12.60
N GLN A 64 -4.50 20.17 -11.86
CA GLN A 64 -4.79 21.50 -12.42
C GLN A 64 -3.63 22.06 -13.25
N PHE A 65 -2.42 21.54 -13.04
CA PHE A 65 -1.18 22.02 -13.63
C PHE A 65 -0.54 20.97 -14.55
N ILE A 66 -1.32 19.95 -14.94
CA ILE A 66 -0.75 18.80 -15.66
C ILE A 66 -0.12 19.16 -16.99
N ASP A 67 -0.74 20.05 -17.76
CA ASP A 67 -0.21 20.44 -19.07
C ASP A 67 1.14 21.16 -18.94
N GLU A 68 1.47 21.66 -17.74
CA GLU A 68 2.73 22.33 -17.41
C GLU A 68 3.76 21.38 -16.76
N LEU A 69 3.28 20.32 -16.10
CA LEU A 69 4.08 19.32 -15.41
C LEU A 69 4.37 18.17 -16.38
N GLU A 70 5.55 18.17 -16.99
CA GLU A 70 6.11 17.00 -17.73
C GLU A 70 6.46 15.84 -16.76
N ASP A 71 5.56 15.51 -15.83
CA ASP A 71 5.69 14.49 -14.80
C ASP A 71 4.56 13.45 -14.93
N PRO A 72 4.76 12.41 -15.77
CA PRO A 72 3.74 11.39 -15.95
C PRO A 72 3.46 10.62 -14.64
N ILE A 73 4.46 10.43 -13.77
CA ILE A 73 4.29 9.72 -12.49
C ILE A 73 3.41 10.55 -11.54
N GLY A 74 3.68 11.85 -11.45
CA GLY A 74 2.86 12.80 -10.70
C GLY A 74 1.41 12.83 -11.17
N PHE A 75 1.18 12.87 -12.49
CA PHE A 75 -0.17 12.76 -13.06
C PHE A 75 -0.88 11.47 -12.64
N TRP A 76 -0.18 10.34 -12.75
CA TRP A 76 -0.73 9.05 -12.39
C TRP A 76 -1.14 9.00 -10.92
N ALA A 77 -0.25 9.44 -10.04
CA ALA A 77 -0.52 9.50 -8.62
C ALA A 77 -1.73 10.39 -8.31
N ALA A 78 -1.82 11.56 -8.96
CA ALA A 78 -2.92 12.50 -8.75
C ALA A 78 -4.27 11.93 -9.25
N THR A 79 -4.27 11.26 -10.40
CA THR A 79 -5.45 10.57 -10.94
C THR A 79 -5.90 9.42 -10.03
N THR A 80 -4.95 8.62 -9.52
CA THR A 80 -5.24 7.53 -8.59
C THR A 80 -5.75 8.07 -7.24
N CYS A 81 -5.21 9.18 -6.73
CA CYS A 81 -5.72 9.85 -5.53
C CYS A 81 -7.17 10.31 -5.71
N ARG A 82 -7.49 10.96 -6.85
CA ARG A 82 -8.85 11.35 -7.22
C ARG A 82 -9.78 10.15 -7.29
N TRP A 83 -9.36 9.09 -7.96
CA TRP A 83 -10.17 7.87 -8.07
C TRP A 83 -10.47 7.27 -6.71
N ALA A 84 -9.44 7.09 -5.87
CA ALA A 84 -9.59 6.57 -4.51
C ALA A 84 -10.53 7.43 -3.65
N ARG A 85 -10.61 8.74 -3.90
CA ARG A 85 -11.58 9.64 -3.25
C ARG A 85 -13.01 9.34 -3.73
N ILE A 86 -13.22 9.28 -5.05
CA ILE A 86 -14.53 9.06 -5.68
C ILE A 86 -15.14 7.72 -5.28
N VAL A 87 -14.35 6.65 -5.27
CA VAL A 87 -14.82 5.31 -4.88
C VAL A 87 -14.73 5.06 -3.37
N GLU A 88 -14.42 6.10 -2.59
CA GLU A 88 -14.31 6.05 -1.14
C GLU A 88 -13.40 4.92 -0.63
N ALA A 89 -12.28 4.68 -1.33
CA ALA A 89 -11.43 3.51 -1.14
C ALA A 89 -11.03 3.32 0.34
N PRO A 90 -11.39 2.20 0.97
CA PRO A 90 -11.25 2.09 2.42
C PRO A 90 -9.79 1.88 2.84
N PRO A 91 -9.38 2.32 4.03
CA PRO A 91 -8.07 1.98 4.58
C PRO A 91 -8.00 0.50 4.98
N ARG A 92 -6.82 -0.09 4.77
CA ARG A 92 -6.44 -1.45 5.16
C ARG A 92 -5.11 -1.40 5.90
N PHE A 93 -5.10 -1.78 7.17
CA PHE A 93 -3.92 -1.66 8.03
C PHE A 93 -3.12 -2.96 8.01
N LEU A 94 -1.92 -2.91 7.45
CA LEU A 94 -1.06 -4.09 7.34
C LEU A 94 -0.30 -4.34 8.65
N ALA A 95 -0.44 -5.54 9.21
CA ALA A 95 0.22 -5.87 10.47
C ALA A 95 1.74 -6.01 10.31
N PRO A 96 2.56 -5.51 11.27
CA PRO A 96 4.02 -5.59 11.19
C PRO A 96 4.58 -7.00 10.99
N GLU A 97 4.03 -8.01 11.68
CA GLU A 97 4.47 -9.40 11.54
C GLU A 97 4.17 -9.97 10.15
N LEU A 98 3.08 -9.53 9.51
CA LEU A 98 2.73 -9.99 8.16
C LEU A 98 3.64 -9.35 7.10
N ILE A 99 4.08 -8.11 7.31
CA ILE A 99 5.08 -7.43 6.47
C ILE A 99 6.37 -8.26 6.42
N GLU A 100 6.82 -8.76 7.57
CA GLU A 100 8.04 -9.56 7.64
C GLU A 100 7.92 -10.88 6.87
N ALA A 101 6.73 -11.48 6.87
CA ALA A 101 6.43 -12.65 6.07
C ALA A 101 6.33 -12.33 4.56
N PHE A 102 5.74 -11.19 4.20
CA PHE A 102 5.66 -10.72 2.81
C PHE A 102 7.04 -10.42 2.24
N ARG A 103 7.95 -9.83 3.01
CA ARG A 103 9.35 -9.61 2.59
C ARG A 103 10.06 -10.91 2.19
N ARG A 104 9.67 -12.04 2.79
CA ARG A 104 10.18 -13.38 2.46
C ARG A 104 9.32 -14.13 1.44
N THR A 105 8.31 -13.48 0.88
CA THR A 105 7.45 -14.03 -0.17
C THR A 105 7.76 -13.28 -1.48
N PRO A 106 8.15 -13.97 -2.55
CA PRO A 106 8.38 -13.30 -3.83
C PRO A 106 7.10 -12.63 -4.31
N SER A 107 7.23 -11.52 -5.05
CA SER A 107 6.08 -10.88 -5.68
C SER A 107 5.45 -11.88 -6.66
N PRO A 108 4.17 -12.24 -6.48
CA PRO A 108 3.52 -13.19 -7.36
C PRO A 108 3.15 -12.50 -8.68
N TYR A 109 3.23 -13.27 -9.78
CA TYR A 109 2.65 -12.84 -11.04
C TYR A 109 1.13 -12.77 -10.91
N LEU A 110 0.55 -11.62 -11.25
CA LEU A 110 -0.90 -11.46 -11.25
C LEU A 110 -1.47 -11.84 -12.61
N ASP A 111 -2.44 -12.75 -12.60
CA ASP A 111 -3.22 -13.09 -13.78
C ASP A 111 -4.27 -12.00 -14.06
N GLU A 112 -4.65 -11.82 -15.33
CA GLU A 112 -5.68 -10.86 -15.75
C GLU A 112 -7.08 -11.23 -15.25
N GLU A 113 -7.26 -12.46 -14.75
CA GLU A 113 -8.52 -13.00 -14.22
C GLU A 113 -8.77 -12.73 -12.72
N LEU A 114 -7.96 -11.88 -12.06
CA LEU A 114 -8.18 -11.56 -10.65
C LEU A 114 -9.62 -11.08 -10.37
N PRO A 115 -10.29 -11.57 -9.31
CA PRO A 115 -11.63 -11.11 -8.94
C PRO A 115 -11.67 -9.60 -8.67
N GLN A 116 -12.62 -8.89 -9.26
CA GLN A 116 -12.80 -7.43 -9.11
C GLN A 116 -13.52 -7.02 -7.82
N VAL A 117 -13.30 -7.75 -6.72
CA VAL A 117 -14.05 -7.55 -5.46
C VAL A 117 -13.55 -6.33 -4.68
N LEU A 118 -12.33 -5.86 -4.94
CA LEU A 118 -11.73 -4.72 -4.26
C LEU A 118 -11.07 -3.76 -5.27
N PRO A 119 -11.88 -2.94 -5.99
CA PRO A 119 -11.41 -2.12 -7.09
C PRO A 119 -10.35 -1.08 -6.69
N CYS A 120 -10.40 -0.60 -5.45
CA CYS A 120 -9.38 0.29 -4.91
C CYS A 120 -9.39 0.22 -3.36
N PHE A 121 -8.21 0.27 -2.75
CA PHE A 121 -8.05 0.41 -1.30
C PHE A 121 -6.77 1.18 -0.96
N ARG A 122 -6.71 1.70 0.26
CA ARG A 122 -5.53 2.42 0.79
C ARG A 122 -4.79 1.49 1.75
N LEU A 123 -3.67 0.93 1.32
CA LEU A 123 -2.82 0.10 2.15
C LEU A 123 -2.03 1.01 3.11
N MET A 124 -2.47 1.03 4.36
CA MET A 124 -1.82 1.78 5.44
C MET A 124 -0.70 0.91 6.01
N LEU A 125 0.52 1.45 5.97
CA LEU A 125 1.73 0.79 6.44
C LEU A 125 2.12 1.32 7.83
N PRO A 126 2.65 0.47 8.71
CA PRO A 126 3.17 0.91 9.99
C PRO A 126 4.48 1.70 9.79
N ASP A 127 4.79 2.56 10.75
CA ASP A 127 6.02 3.34 10.77
C ASP A 127 7.23 2.41 10.61
N GLY A 128 8.14 2.74 9.69
CA GLY A 128 9.32 1.92 9.40
C GLY A 128 9.13 0.78 8.40
N ALA A 129 7.93 0.60 7.84
CA ALA A 129 7.66 -0.51 6.92
C ALA A 129 8.29 -0.34 5.53
N LEU A 130 8.25 0.87 4.99
CA LEU A 130 8.64 1.18 3.61
C LEU A 130 9.24 2.60 3.55
N PHE A 131 10.33 2.72 2.82
CA PHE A 131 11.07 3.97 2.62
C PHE A 131 11.46 4.11 1.15
N THR A 132 11.61 5.35 0.69
CA THR A 132 12.28 5.70 -0.56
C THR A 132 13.76 5.39 -0.49
N GLU A 133 14.42 5.40 -1.66
CA GLU A 133 15.87 5.44 -1.89
C GLU A 133 16.58 6.39 -0.92
N ASP A 134 16.10 7.62 -0.82
CA ASP A 134 16.70 8.64 0.05
C ASP A 134 16.24 8.54 1.53
N GLY A 135 15.64 7.43 1.93
CA GLY A 135 15.21 7.16 3.31
C GLY A 135 13.94 7.89 3.75
N VAL A 136 13.14 8.43 2.83
CA VAL A 136 11.87 9.09 3.15
C VAL A 136 10.77 8.05 3.41
N PRO A 137 10.00 8.12 4.50
CA PRO A 137 8.94 7.14 4.75
C PRO A 137 7.81 7.19 3.71
N ILE A 138 7.31 6.00 3.32
CA ILE A 138 6.09 5.83 2.53
C ILE A 138 5.03 5.16 3.42
N PRO A 139 4.17 5.94 4.10
CA PRO A 139 3.18 5.38 5.03
C PRO A 139 1.96 4.77 4.34
N VAL A 140 1.69 5.11 3.08
CA VAL A 140 0.48 4.66 2.37
C VAL A 140 0.79 4.32 0.93
N VAL A 141 0.23 3.20 0.48
CA VAL A 141 0.19 2.78 -0.91
C VAL A 141 -1.28 2.71 -1.34
N ILE A 142 -1.67 3.46 -2.37
CA ILE A 142 -2.99 3.32 -2.97
C ILE A 142 -2.91 2.20 -4.01
N VAL A 143 -3.73 1.18 -3.83
CA VAL A 143 -3.80 0.02 -4.71
C VAL A 143 -5.10 0.10 -5.48
N ALA A 144 -5.04 0.07 -6.81
CA ALA A 144 -6.20 0.20 -7.67
C ALA A 144 -6.15 -0.77 -8.84
N ASP A 145 -7.28 -1.40 -9.14
CA ASP A 145 -7.47 -2.21 -10.34
C ASP A 145 -7.69 -1.28 -11.55
N LEU A 146 -6.80 -1.36 -12.53
CA LEU A 146 -6.82 -0.47 -13.68
C LEU A 146 -8.00 -0.76 -14.62
N ARG A 147 -8.56 -1.97 -14.58
CA ARG A 147 -9.74 -2.34 -15.39
C ARG A 147 -10.95 -1.48 -15.03
N VAL A 148 -11.11 -1.14 -13.75
CA VAL A 148 -12.22 -0.29 -13.30
C VAL A 148 -11.93 1.20 -13.47
N MET A 149 -10.66 1.56 -13.66
CA MET A 149 -10.24 2.93 -13.93
C MET A 149 -10.25 3.27 -15.42
N ALA A 150 -10.46 2.30 -16.33
CA ALA A 150 -10.22 2.46 -17.77
C ALA A 150 -10.80 3.75 -18.38
N ASN A 151 -12.04 4.10 -18.02
CA ASN A 151 -12.72 5.30 -18.53
C ASN A 151 -12.18 6.63 -17.96
N TRP A 152 -11.35 6.57 -16.93
CA TRP A 152 -10.68 7.72 -16.28
C TRP A 152 -9.24 7.88 -16.75
N LEU A 153 -8.68 6.86 -17.40
CA LEU A 153 -7.30 6.91 -17.88
C LEU A 153 -7.26 7.71 -19.20
N PRO A 154 -6.17 8.45 -19.49
CA PRO A 154 -6.04 9.07 -20.81
C PRO A 154 -6.00 8.00 -21.92
N PRO A 155 -6.35 8.32 -23.17
CA PRO A 155 -6.34 7.39 -24.31
C PRO A 155 -5.05 6.56 -24.45
N MET A 156 -3.91 7.20 -24.21
CA MET A 156 -2.58 6.58 -24.20
C MET A 156 -2.37 5.50 -23.13
N ALA A 157 -3.26 5.44 -22.15
CA ALA A 157 -3.21 4.50 -21.04
C ALA A 157 -4.25 3.36 -21.11
N HIS A 158 -5.08 3.33 -22.15
CA HIS A 158 -6.11 2.30 -22.33
C HIS A 158 -5.53 0.90 -22.68
N ARG A 159 -4.22 0.80 -22.90
CA ARG A 159 -3.51 -0.48 -23.12
C ARG A 159 -2.99 -1.12 -21.84
N ILE A 160 -3.31 -0.53 -20.69
CA ILE A 160 -2.76 -0.98 -19.41
C ILE A 160 -3.81 -1.84 -18.69
N SER A 161 -3.48 -3.11 -18.52
CA SER A 161 -4.18 -4.06 -17.64
C SER A 161 -3.40 -4.22 -16.33
N GLY A 162 -4.09 -4.65 -15.27
CA GLY A 162 -3.45 -5.03 -14.00
C GLY A 162 -3.74 -4.10 -12.82
N ILE A 163 -2.81 -4.08 -11.87
CA ILE A 163 -2.94 -3.40 -10.58
C ILE A 163 -1.94 -2.24 -10.50
N SER A 164 -2.46 -1.02 -10.35
CA SER A 164 -1.65 0.15 -10.03
C SER A 164 -1.39 0.23 -8.53
N CYS A 165 -0.12 0.46 -8.18
CA CYS A 165 0.30 0.74 -6.82
C CYS A 165 1.00 2.10 -6.79
N VAL A 166 0.39 3.07 -6.10
CA VAL A 166 0.91 4.44 -5.96
C VAL A 166 1.37 4.67 -4.53
N GLY A 167 2.67 4.86 -4.34
CA GLY A 167 3.28 5.20 -3.06
C GLY A 167 3.29 6.70 -2.84
N LEU A 168 2.91 7.10 -1.62
CA LEU A 168 2.85 8.50 -1.19
C LEU A 168 3.93 8.74 -0.12
N ALA A 169 5.08 9.30 -0.50
CA ALA A 169 6.19 9.58 0.42
C ALA A 169 5.96 10.89 1.19
N LEU A 170 6.43 10.99 2.44
CA LEU A 170 6.14 12.14 3.32
C LEU A 170 6.74 13.48 2.86
N ASP A 171 7.69 13.44 1.93
CA ASP A 171 8.33 14.61 1.30
C ASP A 171 7.54 15.17 0.10
N GLY A 172 6.40 14.57 -0.25
CA GLY A 172 5.60 14.98 -1.41
C GLY A 172 5.86 14.14 -2.65
N SER A 173 6.93 13.33 -2.65
CA SER A 173 7.28 12.49 -3.79
C SER A 173 6.28 11.34 -3.95
N THR A 174 6.01 10.98 -5.21
CA THR A 174 5.14 9.86 -5.57
C THR A 174 5.92 8.77 -6.29
N TYR A 175 5.49 7.53 -6.08
CA TYR A 175 6.12 6.33 -6.63
C TYR A 175 5.06 5.46 -7.31
N LEU A 176 5.44 4.78 -8.39
CA LEU A 176 4.54 3.95 -9.19
C LEU A 176 5.24 2.62 -9.53
N THR A 177 4.54 1.49 -9.41
CA THR A 177 5.12 0.16 -9.68
C THR A 177 4.98 -0.28 -11.14
N ARG A 178 5.90 -1.18 -11.54
CA ARG A 178 6.24 -1.52 -12.93
C ARG A 178 5.25 -2.46 -13.61
N HIS A 179 4.59 -3.37 -12.90
CA HIS A 179 3.77 -4.40 -13.54
C HIS A 179 2.55 -3.85 -14.32
N SER A 180 2.22 -2.57 -14.12
CA SER A 180 1.20 -1.87 -14.90
C SER A 180 1.77 -0.98 -16.03
N PHE A 181 3.08 -0.68 -16.07
CA PHE A 181 3.58 0.41 -16.90
C PHE A 181 5.00 0.16 -17.45
N ALA A 182 5.15 -0.76 -18.40
CA ALA A 182 6.42 -0.95 -19.10
C ALA A 182 6.86 0.28 -19.93
N GLN A 183 5.99 1.27 -20.16
CA GLN A 183 6.19 2.37 -21.12
C GLN A 183 6.40 3.75 -20.48
N ILE A 184 6.18 3.92 -19.17
CA ILE A 184 6.15 5.26 -18.53
C ILE A 184 7.50 5.63 -17.88
N GLY A 185 8.45 4.69 -17.83
CA GLY A 185 9.74 4.89 -17.20
C GLY A 185 9.63 4.78 -15.68
N GLU A 186 10.62 4.14 -15.05
CA GLU A 186 10.78 4.17 -13.60
C GLU A 186 11.59 5.40 -13.22
N ARG A 187 11.24 6.06 -12.12
CA ARG A 187 12.14 7.03 -11.49
C ARG A 187 13.38 6.26 -11.04
N GLN A 188 14.51 6.50 -11.70
CA GLN A 188 15.79 5.88 -11.37
C GLN A 188 16.29 6.44 -10.03
N PRO A 189 17.00 5.62 -9.21
CA PRO A 189 17.60 6.09 -7.97
C PRO A 189 18.49 7.31 -8.21
N THR A 190 18.45 8.28 -7.30
CA THR A 190 19.36 9.42 -7.27
C THR A 190 20.66 9.11 -6.53
N GLU A 191 20.66 8.12 -5.64
CA GLU A 191 21.84 7.65 -4.90
C GLU A 191 22.27 6.25 -5.35
N GLU A 192 23.56 6.09 -5.65
CA GLU A 192 24.18 4.81 -6.02
C GLU A 192 24.58 3.97 -4.78
N ASP A 193 24.62 4.57 -3.58
CA ASP A 193 25.05 3.90 -2.35
C ASP A 193 23.86 3.33 -1.56
N MET A 194 23.53 2.06 -1.83
CA MET A 194 22.42 1.35 -1.19
C MET A 194 22.79 0.68 0.15
N SER A 195 23.80 1.20 0.88
CA SER A 195 24.35 0.59 2.10
C SER A 195 23.65 0.97 3.41
N HIS A 196 22.58 1.78 3.36
CA HIS A 196 21.93 2.28 4.57
C HIS A 196 21.32 1.13 5.43
N PRO A 197 21.33 1.19 6.79
CA PRO A 197 20.89 0.08 7.65
C PRO A 197 19.43 -0.35 7.43
N ALA A 198 18.56 0.60 7.05
CA ALA A 198 17.20 0.32 6.59
C ALA A 198 17.16 -0.36 5.20
N TRP A 199 18.28 -0.78 4.64
CA TRP A 199 18.43 -1.49 3.37
C TRP A 199 19.14 -2.83 3.54
N GLN A 200 19.46 -3.23 4.79
CA GLN A 200 19.84 -4.59 5.17
C GLN A 200 18.66 -5.59 5.02
N TRP A 201 17.78 -5.33 4.05
CA TRP A 201 16.52 -5.98 3.77
C TRP A 201 16.68 -7.23 2.90
N ASP A 202 17.89 -7.53 2.46
CA ASP A 202 18.15 -8.70 1.65
C ASP A 202 19.60 -9.16 1.82
N GLU A 203 19.80 -10.35 2.38
CA GLU A 203 21.11 -11.02 2.29
C GLU A 203 21.41 -11.45 0.84
N GLN A 204 20.47 -11.30 -0.12
CA GLN A 204 20.61 -11.87 -1.47
C GLN A 204 20.22 -10.97 -2.66
N ALA A 205 19.50 -9.84 -2.51
CA ALA A 205 19.26 -8.89 -3.62
C ALA A 205 18.77 -7.49 -3.19
N VAL A 206 19.39 -6.40 -3.62
CA VAL A 206 18.85 -5.06 -3.34
C VAL A 206 17.61 -4.80 -4.20
N HIS A 207 16.44 -4.76 -3.57
CA HIS A 207 15.17 -4.41 -4.21
C HIS A 207 14.92 -2.89 -4.19
N SER A 208 14.53 -2.31 -5.33
CA SER A 208 14.13 -0.89 -5.42
C SER A 208 12.87 -0.59 -4.60
N THR A 209 12.62 0.68 -4.26
CA THR A 209 11.40 1.11 -3.55
C THR A 209 10.14 0.60 -4.25
N ASN A 210 10.10 0.68 -5.58
CA ASN A 210 8.97 0.20 -6.37
C ASN A 210 8.73 -1.30 -6.21
N GLN A 211 9.77 -2.14 -6.25
CA GLN A 211 9.62 -3.60 -6.08
C GLN A 211 9.14 -3.96 -4.67
N ARG A 212 9.66 -3.28 -3.65
CA ARG A 212 9.25 -3.49 -2.25
C ARG A 212 7.80 -3.07 -2.01
N MET A 213 7.43 -1.92 -2.55
CA MET A 213 6.07 -1.40 -2.53
C MET A 213 5.10 -2.37 -3.20
N GLU A 214 5.44 -2.83 -4.40
CA GLU A 214 4.66 -3.78 -5.19
C GLU A 214 4.46 -5.09 -4.45
N GLY A 215 5.54 -5.66 -3.91
CA GLY A 215 5.48 -6.90 -3.13
C GLY A 215 4.52 -6.77 -1.95
N LEU A 216 4.56 -5.67 -1.20
CA LEU A 216 3.64 -5.43 -0.09
C LEU A 216 2.18 -5.27 -0.58
N ALA A 217 1.97 -4.47 -1.61
CA ALA A 217 0.65 -4.17 -2.15
C ALA A 217 -0.05 -5.41 -2.74
N ILE A 218 0.65 -6.16 -3.58
CA ILE A 218 0.11 -7.35 -4.25
C ILE A 218 -0.15 -8.46 -3.23
N ASN A 219 0.79 -8.75 -2.32
CA ASN A 219 0.56 -9.75 -1.29
C ASN A 219 -0.63 -9.37 -0.38
N ALA A 220 -0.78 -8.09 -0.04
CA ALA A 220 -1.93 -7.60 0.73
C ALA A 220 -3.26 -7.72 -0.03
N LEU A 221 -3.27 -7.47 -1.35
CA LEU A 221 -4.44 -7.71 -2.21
C LEU A 221 -4.82 -9.19 -2.22
N LEU A 222 -3.85 -10.08 -2.48
CA LEU A 222 -4.11 -11.51 -2.56
C LEU A 222 -4.57 -12.12 -1.22
N VAL A 223 -4.03 -11.65 -0.10
CA VAL A 223 -4.55 -12.05 1.23
C VAL A 223 -6.01 -11.64 1.39
N GLN A 224 -6.37 -10.41 0.99
CA GLN A 224 -7.77 -9.97 1.06
C GLN A 224 -8.71 -10.81 0.19
N LEU A 225 -8.23 -11.28 -0.98
CA LEU A 225 -9.02 -12.08 -1.92
C LEU A 225 -9.12 -13.56 -1.52
N TYR A 226 -8.03 -14.14 -1.04
CA TYR A 226 -7.88 -15.61 -0.92
C TYR A 226 -7.64 -16.12 0.51
N GLN A 227 -7.39 -15.23 1.47
CA GLN A 227 -7.20 -15.56 2.88
C GLN A 227 -8.01 -14.63 3.79
N PRO A 228 -9.36 -14.61 3.64
CA PRO A 228 -10.23 -13.75 4.44
C PRO A 228 -10.09 -14.00 5.95
N GLU A 229 -9.62 -15.17 6.37
CA GLU A 229 -9.32 -15.51 7.76
C GLU A 229 -8.21 -14.65 8.38
N LEU A 230 -7.35 -14.03 7.56
CA LEU A 230 -6.34 -13.06 8.03
C LEU A 230 -6.90 -11.64 8.14
N LEU A 231 -8.16 -11.39 7.76
CA LEU A 231 -8.79 -10.09 7.89
C LEU A 231 -9.49 -9.95 9.23
N THR A 232 -9.32 -8.79 9.87
CA THR A 232 -9.98 -8.50 11.14
C THR A 232 -10.49 -7.08 11.17
N THR A 233 -11.81 -6.92 11.34
CA THR A 233 -12.41 -5.60 11.55
C THR A 233 -12.36 -5.26 13.04
N GLY A 234 -11.65 -4.19 13.38
CA GLY A 234 -11.62 -3.64 14.72
C GLY A 234 -12.95 -2.94 15.10
N PRO A 235 -13.13 -2.56 16.37
CA PRO A 235 -14.30 -1.80 16.77
C PRO A 235 -14.32 -0.43 16.09
N ALA A 236 -15.51 0.04 15.71
CA ALA A 236 -15.71 1.40 15.22
C ALA A 236 -15.22 2.42 16.26
N ALA A 237 -14.70 3.54 15.78
CA ALA A 237 -14.29 4.62 16.68
C ALA A 237 -15.53 5.11 17.47
N ARG A 238 -15.42 5.14 18.80
CA ARG A 238 -16.47 5.74 19.63
C ARG A 238 -16.51 7.24 19.34
N VAL A 239 -17.63 7.73 18.81
CA VAL A 239 -17.92 9.16 18.81
C VAL A 239 -17.94 9.58 20.27
N ARG A 240 -17.08 10.54 20.67
CA ARG A 240 -17.23 11.17 21.97
C ARG A 240 -18.54 11.96 21.91
N SER A 241 -19.61 11.41 22.48
CA SER A 241 -20.79 12.20 22.77
C SER A 241 -20.38 13.23 23.83
N GLY A 242 -20.11 14.45 23.40
CA GLY A 242 -20.14 15.57 24.33
C GLY A 242 -21.53 15.59 24.94
N LYS A 243 -21.64 15.65 26.28
CA LYS A 243 -22.88 16.04 26.95
C LYS A 243 -23.15 17.51 26.62
N GLY A 244 -23.65 17.76 25.41
CA GLY A 244 -24.19 19.04 24.97
C GLY A 244 -25.70 19.01 25.13
N PHE A 245 -26.23 20.05 25.77
CA PHE A 245 -27.67 20.21 25.97
C PHE A 245 -28.36 20.54 24.64
N SER A 246 -28.89 19.51 23.98
CA SER A 246 -29.96 19.68 23.00
C SER A 246 -30.76 18.39 22.92
N ALA A 247 -31.88 18.37 23.65
CA ALA A 247 -33.00 17.51 23.31
C ALA A 247 -33.60 18.06 22.01
N GLY A 248 -33.38 17.34 20.92
CA GLY A 248 -33.92 17.67 19.60
C GLY A 248 -33.56 16.55 18.64
N THR A 249 -34.59 15.97 18.04
CA THR A 249 -34.62 15.19 16.79
C THR A 249 -33.27 14.73 16.22
N ALA A 250 -33.12 13.42 16.02
CA ALA A 250 -32.03 12.83 15.24
C ALA A 250 -31.92 13.53 13.88
N ASP A 251 -30.96 14.45 13.78
CA ASP A 251 -30.72 15.23 12.59
C ASP A 251 -30.09 14.35 11.52
N ASP A 252 -30.71 14.41 10.35
CA ASP A 252 -30.25 14.06 9.01
C ASP A 252 -29.03 14.92 8.59
N SER A 253 -28.06 15.07 9.49
CA SER A 253 -26.96 16.06 9.43
C SER A 253 -25.79 15.65 8.53
N GLY A 254 -25.96 14.66 7.64
CA GLY A 254 -24.89 14.22 6.75
C GLY A 254 -23.64 13.72 7.49
N THR A 255 -23.74 13.40 8.79
CA THR A 255 -22.62 12.94 9.61
C THR A 255 -22.20 11.54 9.21
N VAL A 256 -20.96 11.41 8.76
CA VAL A 256 -20.34 10.14 8.36
C VAL A 256 -20.23 9.20 9.57
N THR A 257 -20.82 8.01 9.45
CA THR A 257 -20.75 6.97 10.48
C THR A 257 -19.31 6.46 10.63
N PRO A 258 -18.71 6.50 11.83
CA PRO A 258 -17.38 5.96 12.05
C PRO A 258 -17.35 4.44 11.81
N GLN A 259 -16.29 3.99 11.15
CA GLN A 259 -16.03 2.60 10.84
C GLN A 259 -14.81 2.09 11.61
N GLY A 260 -14.81 0.77 11.84
CA GLY A 260 -13.67 0.09 12.46
C GLY A 260 -12.49 -0.04 11.50
N PRO A 261 -11.24 -0.01 12.00
CA PRO A 261 -10.08 -0.28 11.16
C PRO A 261 -10.12 -1.74 10.69
N VAL A 262 -9.99 -1.96 9.39
CA VAL A 262 -9.81 -3.31 8.82
C VAL A 262 -8.33 -3.62 8.77
N TRP A 263 -7.93 -4.66 9.50
CA TRP A 263 -6.56 -5.15 9.56
C TRP A 263 -6.34 -6.29 8.58
N ILE A 264 -5.13 -6.36 8.04
CA ILE A 264 -4.60 -7.50 7.32
C ILE A 264 -3.52 -8.14 8.21
N GLY A 265 -3.85 -9.30 8.79
CA GLY A 265 -2.95 -10.08 9.64
C GLY A 265 -2.82 -9.60 11.08
N LYS A 266 -3.83 -8.97 11.69
CA LYS A 266 -3.74 -8.40 13.06
C LYS A 266 -3.17 -9.39 14.09
N ASP A 267 -3.70 -10.61 14.05
CA ASP A 267 -3.35 -11.68 14.98
C ASP A 267 -2.33 -12.66 14.36
N PHE A 268 -1.82 -12.35 13.17
CA PHE A 268 -0.75 -13.10 12.54
C PHE A 268 0.51 -13.04 13.42
N ARG A 269 1.18 -14.18 13.54
CA ARG A 269 2.44 -14.32 14.26
C ARG A 269 3.42 -15.02 13.35
N PHE A 270 4.54 -14.37 13.07
CA PHE A 270 5.55 -14.94 12.21
C PHE A 270 6.37 -15.96 12.98
N ASP A 271 6.20 -17.24 12.63
CA ASP A 271 6.86 -18.36 13.28
C ASP A 271 8.35 -18.40 12.92
N ARG A 272 9.19 -18.13 13.92
CA ARG A 272 10.66 -18.13 13.82
C ARG A 272 11.27 -19.41 14.42
N THR A 273 10.43 -20.36 14.86
CA THR A 273 10.92 -21.61 15.44
C THR A 273 11.48 -22.52 14.34
N PRO A 274 12.69 -23.08 14.52
CA PRO A 274 13.24 -24.04 13.56
C PRO A 274 12.32 -25.26 13.46
N ARG A 275 11.90 -25.60 12.25
CA ARG A 275 11.19 -26.86 11.99
C ARG A 275 12.15 -27.92 11.48
N PRO A 276 11.99 -29.19 11.92
CA PRO A 276 12.76 -30.29 11.37
C PRO A 276 12.49 -30.41 9.86
N PRO A 277 13.50 -30.81 9.07
CA PRO A 277 13.31 -31.05 7.65
C PRO A 277 12.24 -32.13 7.41
N SER A 278 11.36 -31.91 6.43
CA SER A 278 10.35 -32.89 6.02
C SER A 278 11.01 -34.21 5.57
N GLU A 279 10.53 -35.34 6.10
CA GLU A 279 11.03 -36.70 5.84
C GLU A 279 10.86 -37.17 4.37
N GLY A 280 10.25 -36.36 3.49
CA GLY A 280 9.93 -36.74 2.11
C GLY A 280 11.09 -36.68 1.09
N THR A 281 12.33 -36.40 1.50
CA THR A 281 13.50 -36.37 0.59
C THR A 281 14.48 -37.49 0.90
N ALA A 282 13.96 -38.71 1.10
CA ALA A 282 14.77 -39.92 1.18
C ALA A 282 14.99 -40.50 -0.22
N ALA A 283 15.87 -39.89 -1.01
CA ALA A 283 16.50 -40.55 -2.16
C ALA A 283 17.81 -39.84 -2.50
N GLY A 284 18.94 -40.50 -2.21
CA GLY A 284 20.26 -40.08 -2.68
C GLY A 284 21.26 -39.90 -1.55
N SER A 285 22.16 -40.87 -1.44
CA SER A 285 23.31 -40.93 -0.54
C SER A 285 24.21 -39.70 -0.57
N SER A 286 24.92 -39.50 0.56
CA SER A 286 26.13 -38.68 0.77
C SER A 286 25.95 -37.19 1.10
N SER A 287 25.77 -36.91 2.39
CA SER A 287 26.72 -36.10 3.20
C SER A 287 26.02 -35.61 4.47
N SER A 288 26.59 -35.99 5.62
CA SER A 288 26.18 -35.55 6.95
C SER A 288 26.58 -34.09 7.24
N VAL A 289 26.45 -33.21 6.25
CA VAL A 289 26.63 -31.78 6.47
C VAL A 289 25.38 -31.29 7.17
N SER A 290 25.50 -30.89 8.44
CA SER A 290 24.42 -30.21 9.15
C SER A 290 23.97 -29.04 8.29
N ARG A 291 22.80 -29.14 7.66
CA ARG A 291 22.27 -28.05 6.87
C ARG A 291 22.07 -26.88 7.83
N ARG A 292 22.79 -25.79 7.60
CA ARG A 292 22.67 -24.58 8.41
C ARG A 292 21.19 -24.17 8.44
N PRO A 293 20.67 -23.75 9.61
CA PRO A 293 19.33 -23.18 9.70
C PRO A 293 19.16 -22.07 8.66
N HIS A 294 18.08 -22.13 7.89
CA HIS A 294 17.80 -21.16 6.83
C HIS A 294 16.30 -20.90 6.71
N TRP A 295 15.95 -19.76 6.14
CA TRP A 295 14.57 -19.44 5.80
C TRP A 295 14.18 -20.12 4.49
N ARG A 296 13.10 -20.89 4.51
CA ARG A 296 12.36 -21.25 3.30
C ARG A 296 11.37 -20.14 2.99
N ARG A 297 11.47 -19.56 1.80
CA ARG A 297 10.60 -18.47 1.34
C ARG A 297 9.13 -18.88 1.31
N GLY A 298 8.27 -17.92 1.58
CA GLY A 298 6.84 -18.07 1.32
C GLY A 298 6.58 -18.08 -0.18
N HIS A 299 5.41 -18.54 -0.61
CA HIS A 299 4.99 -18.47 -2.01
C HIS A 299 3.48 -18.63 -2.13
N TRP A 300 2.92 -18.16 -3.24
CA TRP A 300 1.54 -18.42 -3.63
C TRP A 300 1.47 -19.66 -4.50
N HIS A 301 0.46 -20.50 -4.26
CA HIS A 301 0.24 -21.71 -5.05
C HIS A 301 -1.24 -22.01 -5.21
N THR A 302 -1.62 -22.46 -6.40
CA THR A 302 -2.99 -22.90 -6.69
C THR A 302 -3.18 -24.32 -6.18
N VAL A 303 -4.05 -24.49 -5.18
CA VAL A 303 -4.40 -25.79 -4.61
C VAL A 303 -5.76 -26.27 -5.12
N LEU A 304 -5.88 -27.58 -5.30
CA LEU A 304 -7.18 -28.21 -5.56
C LEU A 304 -7.98 -28.30 -4.26
N HIS A 305 -9.26 -27.94 -4.32
CA HIS A 305 -10.18 -27.94 -3.18
C HIS A 305 -11.60 -28.30 -3.62
N GLY A 306 -12.53 -28.35 -2.67
CA GLY A 306 -13.92 -28.72 -2.90
C GLY A 306 -14.12 -30.23 -3.08
N GLU A 307 -15.37 -30.62 -3.31
CA GLU A 307 -15.74 -32.03 -3.50
C GLU A 307 -14.96 -32.62 -4.67
N LYS A 308 -14.31 -33.77 -4.44
CA LYS A 308 -13.47 -34.47 -5.43
C LYS A 308 -12.39 -33.59 -6.08
N ARG A 309 -11.92 -32.54 -5.38
CA ARG A 309 -10.83 -31.65 -5.86
C ARG A 309 -11.12 -30.98 -7.21
N GLN A 310 -12.39 -30.75 -7.52
CA GLN A 310 -12.81 -30.18 -8.81
C GLN A 310 -12.56 -28.66 -8.92
N SER A 311 -12.37 -27.97 -7.80
CA SER A 311 -12.19 -26.52 -7.76
C SER A 311 -10.74 -26.16 -7.47
N ARG A 312 -10.27 -25.02 -8.00
CA ARG A 312 -8.94 -24.46 -7.73
C ARG A 312 -9.07 -23.21 -6.88
N ARG A 313 -8.17 -23.02 -5.92
CA ARG A 313 -8.04 -21.76 -5.19
C ARG A 313 -6.57 -21.41 -5.01
N MET A 314 -6.27 -20.12 -5.07
CA MET A 314 -4.95 -19.62 -4.70
C MET A 314 -4.80 -19.73 -3.17
N GLN A 315 -3.65 -20.17 -2.69
CA GLN A 315 -3.34 -20.26 -1.27
C GLN A 315 -1.91 -19.77 -1.01
N TRP A 316 -1.73 -18.94 0.01
CA TRP A 316 -0.39 -18.53 0.44
C TRP A 316 0.19 -19.56 1.39
N PHE A 317 1.41 -19.99 1.07
CA PHE A 317 2.25 -20.79 1.94
C PHE A 317 3.25 -19.84 2.59
N GLN A 318 3.09 -19.63 3.89
CA GLN A 318 3.93 -18.71 4.66
C GLN A 318 5.41 -19.15 4.68
N PRO A 319 6.36 -18.20 4.82
CA PRO A 319 7.77 -18.54 5.04
C PRO A 319 7.96 -19.33 6.34
N VAL A 320 8.95 -20.22 6.35
CA VAL A 320 9.23 -21.11 7.49
C VAL A 320 10.72 -21.13 7.76
N TYR A 321 11.12 -21.07 9.03
CA TYR A 321 12.50 -21.28 9.43
C TYR A 321 12.78 -22.79 9.52
N VAL A 322 13.72 -23.29 8.72
CA VAL A 322 14.06 -24.72 8.63
C VAL A 322 15.45 -24.93 9.20
N GLY A 323 15.57 -25.84 10.16
CA GLY A 323 16.83 -26.13 10.86
C GLY A 323 16.63 -27.16 11.97
N LEU A 324 17.72 -27.71 12.48
CA LEU A 324 17.66 -28.65 13.59
C LEU A 324 17.26 -27.91 14.88
N SER A 325 16.19 -28.40 15.54
CA SER A 325 15.82 -28.08 16.92
C SER A 325 16.66 -28.89 17.89
#